data_AF-A0A329RIJ5-F1
#
_entry.id   AF-A0A329RIJ5-F1
#
_cell.length_a   1.000
_cell.length_b   1.000
_cell.length_c   1.000
_cell.angle_alpha   90.00
_cell.angle_beta   90.00
_cell.angle_gamma   90.00
#
_symmetry.space_group_name_H-M   'P 1'
#
loop_
_entity.id
_entity.type
_entity.pdbx_description
1 polymer ?
#
loop_
_entity_poly.entity_id
_entity_poly.type
_entity_poly.pdbx_seq_one_letter_code
_entity_poly.pdbx_strand_id
1 'polypeptide(L)'
;MKLYLKPSQHTKQAQFMVLASETWPGMLAEARANYHKQKKTFDGAFVVHLLIYAAKEVRQGIRRATPTRIAEAAEAIDSYLGERQDVHVGDIARTHWAISQARQPDDAGVTLPESATFR
;
A
#
# COMPACT_ATOMS: atom_id res chain seq x y z
N MET A 1 2.54 11.34 2.26
CA MET A 1 3.86 10.80 1.89
C MET A 1 4.83 11.01 3.05
N LYS A 2 5.45 9.95 3.60
CA LYS A 2 6.48 10.09 4.64
C LYS A 2 7.86 9.99 3.99
N LEU A 3 8.64 11.06 4.07
CA LEU A 3 10.00 11.13 3.53
C LEU A 3 10.98 10.78 4.64
N TYR A 4 11.98 9.97 4.31
CA TYR A 4 12.98 9.49 5.25
C TYR A 4 14.37 9.75 4.71
N LEU A 5 15.29 10.11 5.60
CA LEU A 5 16.67 10.42 5.29
C LEU A 5 17.60 9.35 5.87
N LYS A 6 18.62 9.00 5.09
CA LYS A 6 19.73 8.14 5.46
C LYS A 6 20.95 9.01 5.84
N PRO A 7 21.27 9.18 7.13
CA PRO A 7 22.31 10.12 7.59
C PRO A 7 23.74 9.69 7.24
N SER A 8 23.99 8.39 7.02
CA SER A 8 25.29 7.89 6.56
C SER A 8 25.13 6.65 5.66
N GLN A 9 26.16 6.33 4.87
CA GLN A 9 26.14 5.21 3.91
C GLN A 9 25.84 3.84 4.57
N HIS A 10 26.16 3.67 5.86
CA HIS A 10 25.98 2.41 6.60
C HIS A 10 24.84 2.44 7.63
N THR A 11 24.00 3.49 7.62
CA THR A 11 22.87 3.58 8.56
C THR A 11 21.83 2.49 8.27
N LYS A 12 21.38 1.76 9.31
CA LYS A 12 20.31 0.76 9.20
C LYS A 12 18.97 1.45 8.93
N GLN A 13 18.06 0.78 8.22
CA GLN A 13 16.74 1.36 7.88
C GLN A 13 15.93 1.80 9.12
N ALA A 14 16.03 1.06 10.24
CA ALA A 14 15.38 1.42 11.50
C ALA A 14 15.88 2.74 12.12
N GLN A 15 17.04 3.23 11.66
CA GLN A 15 17.66 4.48 12.11
C GLN A 15 17.46 5.60 11.09
N PHE A 16 16.64 5.39 10.06
CA PHE A 16 16.28 6.47 9.14
C PHE A 16 15.45 7.50 9.88
N MET A 17 15.76 8.76 9.63
CA MET A 17 15.10 9.87 10.29
C MET A 17 14.03 10.46 9.38
N VAL A 18 12.91 10.87 9.97
CA VAL A 18 11.86 11.55 9.21
C VAL A 18 12.41 12.88 8.70
N LEU A 19 12.29 13.11 7.40
CA LEU A 19 12.63 14.38 6.78
C LEU A 19 11.49 15.36 7.06
N ALA A 20 11.68 16.21 8.07
CA ALA A 20 10.78 17.29 8.45
C ALA A 20 11.51 18.63 8.37
N SER A 21 10.76 19.72 8.23
CA SER A 21 11.31 21.09 8.21
C SER A 21 12.13 21.41 9.46
N GLU A 22 11.77 20.81 10.60
CA GLU A 22 12.39 21.02 11.90
C GLU A 22 13.74 20.31 12.05
N THR A 23 13.90 19.12 11.47
CA THR A 23 15.09 18.27 11.65
C THR A 23 16.15 18.49 10.56
N TRP A 24 15.72 18.90 9.36
CA TRP A 24 16.58 19.04 8.18
C TRP A 24 17.72 20.06 8.32
N PRO A 25 17.51 21.29 8.85
CA PRO A 25 18.58 22.29 8.94
C PRO A 25 19.74 21.85 9.84
N GLY A 26 19.43 21.24 10.99
CA GLY A 26 20.44 20.76 11.95
C GLY A 26 21.31 19.66 11.37
N MET A 27 20.72 18.73 10.64
CA MET A 27 21.46 17.65 9.96
C MET A 27 22.39 18.14 8.87
N LEU A 28 21.93 19.08 8.03
CA LEU A 28 22.77 19.70 7.01
C LEU A 28 23.97 20.41 7.62
N ALA A 29 23.76 21.13 8.74
CA ALA A 29 24.82 21.80 9.46
C ALA A 29 25.87 20.81 9.99
N GLU A 30 25.42 19.69 10.58
CA GLU A 30 26.32 18.64 11.09
C GLU A 30 27.10 17.95 9.97
N ALA A 31 26.43 17.55 8.88
CA ALA A 31 27.06 16.93 7.72
C ALA A 31 28.13 17.84 7.10
N ARG A 32 27.81 19.13 6.97
CA ARG A 32 28.75 20.14 6.44
C ARG A 32 29.94 20.36 7.39
N ALA A 33 29.71 20.41 8.70
CA ALA A 33 30.77 20.52 9.69
C ALA A 33 31.72 19.31 9.64
N ASN A 34 31.19 18.10 9.53
CA ASN A 34 31.96 16.87 9.42
C ASN A 34 32.80 16.83 8.13
N TYR A 35 32.21 17.23 7.00
CA TYR A 35 32.93 17.38 5.74
C TYR A 35 34.08 18.40 5.85
N HIS A 36 33.86 19.57 6.45
CA HIS A 36 34.92 20.57 6.62
C HIS A 36 36.07 20.08 7.51
N LYS A 37 35.79 19.25 8.53
CA LYS A 37 36.84 18.60 9.32
C LYS A 37 37.72 17.65 8.50
N GLN A 38 37.13 16.98 7.50
CA GLN A 38 37.82 16.00 6.64
C GLN A 38 38.48 16.61 5.40
N LYS A 39 38.19 17.88 5.08
CA LYS A 39 38.76 18.61 3.92
C LYS A 39 40.29 18.70 3.92
N LYS A 40 40.94 18.52 5.08
CA LYS A 40 42.41 18.42 5.15
C LYS A 40 42.97 17.20 4.42
N THR A 41 42.16 16.18 4.18
CA THR A 41 42.57 14.88 3.63
C THR A 41 41.95 14.58 2.26
N PHE A 42 40.95 15.36 1.82
CA PHE A 42 40.22 15.14 0.57
C PHE A 42 39.84 16.47 -0.08
N ASP A 43 40.11 16.59 -1.39
CA ASP A 43 39.73 17.73 -2.23
C ASP A 43 38.60 17.32 -3.19
N GLY A 44 37.36 17.57 -2.80
CA GLY A 44 36.18 17.24 -3.60
C GLY A 44 34.94 17.90 -3.03
N ALA A 45 33.97 18.29 -3.84
CA ALA A 45 32.81 19.08 -3.41
C ALA A 45 31.95 18.38 -2.34
N PHE A 46 31.29 19.16 -1.48
CA PHE A 46 30.27 18.63 -0.56
C PHE A 46 29.00 18.27 -1.35
N VAL A 47 28.71 16.98 -1.48
CA VAL A 47 27.53 16.46 -2.20
C VAL A 47 26.63 15.69 -1.25
N VAL A 48 25.35 16.04 -1.23
CA VAL A 48 24.33 15.33 -0.45
C VAL A 48 23.44 14.55 -1.41
N HIS A 49 23.38 13.23 -1.24
CA HIS A 49 22.47 12.37 -2.00
C HIS A 49 21.18 12.15 -1.21
N LEU A 50 20.05 12.56 -1.77
CA LEU A 50 18.72 12.32 -1.19
C LEU A 50 18.10 11.08 -1.85
N LEU A 51 17.94 9.99 -1.09
CA LEU A 51 17.16 8.83 -1.53
C LEU A 51 15.75 8.93 -0.95
N ILE A 52 14.76 9.10 -1.83
CA ILE A 52 13.35 9.19 -1.45
C ILE A 52 12.70 7.82 -1.60
N TYR A 53 12.19 7.29 -0.49
CA TYR A 53 11.33 6.11 -0.49
C TYR A 53 9.88 6.57 -0.38
N ALA A 54 9.13 6.50 -1.49
CA ALA A 54 7.68 6.63 -1.45
C ALA A 54 7.09 5.28 -1.06
N ALA A 55 6.40 5.21 0.07
CA ALA A 55 5.55 4.07 0.37
C ALA A 55 4.50 3.98 -0.74
N LYS A 56 4.45 2.85 -1.46
CA LYS A 56 3.37 2.58 -2.41
C LYS A 56 2.08 2.62 -1.62
N GLU A 57 1.15 3.51 -1.97
CA GLU A 57 -0.23 3.33 -1.55
C GLU A 57 -0.63 1.93 -1.98
N VAL A 58 -1.03 1.11 -1.01
CA VAL A 58 -1.63 -0.18 -1.31
C VAL A 58 -2.93 0.15 -2.03
N ARG A 59 -2.88 0.33 -3.35
CA ARG A 59 -4.00 -0.07 -4.19
C ARG A 59 -4.26 -1.48 -3.74
N GLN A 60 -5.38 -1.72 -3.07
CA GLN A 60 -5.81 -3.03 -2.65
C GLN A 60 -5.89 -3.87 -3.92
N GLY A 61 -4.77 -4.48 -4.29
CA GLY A 61 -4.67 -5.35 -5.44
C GLY A 61 -5.67 -6.45 -5.21
N ILE A 62 -6.32 -6.86 -6.29
CA ILE A 62 -7.31 -7.95 -6.33
C ILE A 62 -6.84 -9.05 -5.38
N ARG A 63 -7.47 -9.16 -4.20
CA ARG A 63 -7.03 -10.09 -3.16
C ARG A 63 -7.17 -11.50 -3.72
N ARG A 64 -6.38 -12.45 -3.22
CA ARG A 64 -6.53 -13.84 -3.65
C ARG A 64 -7.90 -14.36 -3.17
N ALA A 65 -8.71 -14.87 -4.09
CA ALA A 65 -9.94 -15.60 -3.76
C ALA A 65 -9.55 -16.98 -3.20
N THR A 66 -9.29 -17.06 -1.89
CA THR A 66 -9.04 -18.33 -1.21
C THR A 66 -10.35 -19.11 -1.06
N PRO A 67 -10.32 -20.44 -0.92
CA PRO A 67 -11.54 -21.25 -0.73
C PRO A 67 -12.40 -20.75 0.44
N THR A 68 -11.78 -20.37 1.56
CA THR A 68 -12.48 -19.80 2.73
C THR A 68 -13.22 -18.51 2.39
N ARG A 69 -12.56 -17.56 1.72
CA ARG A 69 -13.19 -16.28 1.33
C ARG A 69 -14.30 -16.47 0.29
N ILE A 70 -14.17 -17.46 -0.59
CA ILE A 70 -15.23 -17.78 -1.56
C ILE A 70 -16.46 -18.33 -0.82
N ALA A 71 -16.28 -19.16 0.20
CA ALA A 71 -17.39 -19.65 1.02
C ALA A 71 -18.07 -18.52 1.80
N GLU A 72 -17.30 -17.64 2.46
CA GLU A 72 -17.82 -16.45 3.15
C GLU A 72 -18.57 -15.52 2.19
N ALA A 73 -18.02 -15.30 1.00
CA ALA A 73 -18.67 -14.49 -0.03
C ALA A 73 -19.96 -15.12 -0.55
N ALA A 74 -20.01 -16.46 -0.69
CA ALA A 74 -21.21 -17.17 -1.09
C ALA A 74 -22.32 -17.02 -0.03
N GLU A 75 -22.00 -17.18 1.25
CA GLU A 75 -22.97 -16.99 2.34
C GLU A 75 -23.53 -15.56 2.39
N ALA A 76 -22.66 -14.56 2.20
CA ALA A 76 -23.07 -13.16 2.14
C ALA A 76 -23.98 -12.87 0.92
N ILE A 77 -23.69 -13.49 -0.23
CA ILE A 77 -24.55 -13.40 -1.43
C ILE A 77 -25.91 -14.05 -1.18
N ASP A 78 -25.97 -15.17 -0.46
CA ASP A 78 -27.21 -15.88 -0.17
C ASP A 78 -28.11 -15.08 0.75
N SER A 79 -27.53 -14.44 1.77
CA SER A 79 -28.25 -13.48 2.61
C SER A 79 -28.82 -12.33 1.77
N TYR A 80 -28.00 -11.75 0.88
CA TYR A 80 -28.42 -10.65 0.00
C TYR A 80 -29.57 -11.06 -0.94
N LEU A 81 -29.53 -12.25 -1.52
CA LEU A 81 -30.60 -12.76 -2.39
C LEU A 81 -31.87 -13.12 -1.61
N GLY A 82 -31.74 -13.60 -0.36
CA GLY A 82 -32.88 -13.82 0.52
C GLY A 82 -33.66 -12.54 0.83
N GLU A 83 -32.97 -11.41 0.93
CA GLU A 83 -33.57 -10.09 1.12
C GLU A 83 -34.15 -9.49 -0.17
N ARG A 84 -33.70 -9.95 -1.34
CA ARG A 84 -34.00 -9.39 -2.68
C ARG A 84 -34.68 -10.41 -3.58
N GLN A 85 -35.99 -10.62 -3.35
CA GLN A 85 -36.80 -11.57 -4.14
C GLN A 85 -36.94 -11.19 -5.63
N ASP A 86 -36.59 -9.95 -6.00
CA ASP A 86 -36.59 -9.46 -7.38
C ASP A 86 -35.37 -9.94 -8.19
N VAL A 87 -34.32 -10.45 -7.53
CA VAL A 87 -33.06 -10.82 -8.17
C VAL A 87 -32.93 -12.34 -8.27
N HIS A 88 -32.80 -12.85 -9.49
CA HIS A 88 -32.53 -14.27 -9.74
C HIS A 88 -31.20 -14.42 -10.47
N VAL A 89 -30.30 -15.24 -9.92
CA VAL A 89 -28.96 -15.49 -10.47
C VAL A 89 -28.76 -16.99 -10.63
N GLY A 90 -28.38 -17.44 -11.83
CA GLY A 90 -28.07 -18.85 -12.07
C GLY A 90 -26.76 -19.30 -11.41
N ASP A 91 -26.57 -20.61 -11.25
CA ASP A 91 -25.47 -21.18 -10.45
C ASP A 91 -24.06 -20.80 -10.95
N ILE A 92 -23.87 -20.72 -12.27
CA ILE A 92 -22.59 -20.33 -12.88
C ILE A 92 -22.28 -18.86 -12.57
N ALA A 93 -23.29 -18.00 -12.72
CA ALA A 93 -23.17 -16.59 -12.40
C ALA A 93 -22.88 -16.41 -10.90
N ARG A 94 -23.60 -17.11 -10.02
CA ARG A 94 -23.37 -17.08 -8.56
C ARG A 94 -21.95 -17.51 -8.18
N THR A 95 -21.40 -18.54 -8.83
CA THR A 95 -20.01 -18.97 -8.61
C THR A 95 -19.01 -17.88 -9.02
N HIS A 96 -19.21 -17.27 -10.19
CA HIS A 96 -18.37 -16.17 -10.64
C HIS A 96 -18.48 -14.95 -9.72
N TRP A 97 -19.67 -14.68 -9.19
CA TRP A 97 -19.92 -13.59 -8.25
C TRP A 97 -19.19 -13.83 -6.93
N ALA A 98 -19.31 -15.01 -6.35
CA ALA A 98 -18.60 -15.37 -5.11
C ALA A 98 -17.08 -15.22 -5.28
N ILE A 99 -16.52 -15.62 -6.43
CA ILE A 99 -15.08 -15.45 -6.73
C ILE A 99 -14.71 -13.96 -6.85
N SER A 100 -15.57 -13.15 -7.49
CA SER A 100 -15.35 -11.70 -7.63
C SER A 100 -15.44 -10.99 -6.28
N GLN A 101 -16.46 -11.32 -5.49
CA GLN A 101 -16.71 -10.76 -4.16
C GLN A 101 -15.62 -11.15 -3.17
N ALA A 102 -15.12 -12.39 -3.21
CA ALA A 102 -14.01 -12.84 -2.38
C ALA A 102 -12.70 -12.04 -2.60
N ARG A 103 -12.56 -11.38 -3.75
CA ARG A 103 -11.41 -10.51 -4.09
C ARG A 103 -11.57 -9.09 -3.55
N GLN A 104 -12.77 -8.72 -3.12
CA GLN A 104 -13.06 -7.40 -2.56
C GLN A 104 -12.49 -7.27 -1.14
N PRO A 105 -12.33 -6.03 -0.65
CA PRO A 105 -11.99 -5.74 0.75
C PRO A 105 -13.06 -6.29 1.70
N ASP A 106 -12.69 -6.53 2.96
CA ASP A 106 -13.62 -7.13 3.94
C ASP A 106 -14.80 -6.19 4.27
N ASP A 107 -14.61 -4.88 4.13
CA ASP A 107 -15.65 -3.85 4.34
C ASP A 107 -16.53 -3.61 3.10
N ALA A 108 -16.27 -4.32 1.99
CA ALA A 108 -17.07 -4.15 0.78
C ALA A 108 -18.39 -4.91 0.89
N GLY A 109 -19.50 -4.16 0.92
CA GLY A 109 -20.84 -4.73 0.87
C GLY A 109 -21.06 -5.60 -0.38
N VAL A 110 -22.03 -6.51 -0.28
CA VAL A 110 -22.47 -7.31 -1.43
C VAL A 110 -23.33 -6.43 -2.34
N THR A 111 -22.90 -6.27 -3.58
CA THR A 111 -23.65 -5.55 -4.61
C THR A 111 -23.84 -6.42 -5.84
N LEU A 112 -24.98 -6.29 -6.52
CA LEU A 112 -25.23 -7.00 -7.77
C LEU A 112 -24.15 -6.64 -8.80
N PRO A 113 -23.48 -7.62 -9.44
CA PRO A 113 -22.43 -7.33 -10.40
C PRO A 113 -22.97 -6.68 -11.68
N GLU A 114 -22.31 -5.62 -12.16
CA GLU A 114 -22.67 -4.94 -13.42
C GLU A 114 -22.05 -5.59 -14.68
N SER A 115 -21.30 -6.68 -14.54
CA SER A 115 -20.58 -7.25 -15.68
C SER A 115 -21.54 -7.92 -16.67
N ALA A 116 -21.14 -7.98 -17.94
CA ALA A 116 -21.94 -8.58 -19.02
C ALA A 116 -22.31 -10.06 -18.79
N THR A 117 -21.65 -10.74 -17.83
CA THR A 117 -21.95 -12.11 -17.43
C THR A 117 -23.20 -12.23 -16.54
N PHE A 118 -23.69 -11.11 -15.98
CA PHE A 118 -24.83 -11.03 -15.06
C PHE A 118 -26.00 -10.20 -15.59
N ARG A 119 -25.90 -9.69 -16.83
CA ARG A 119 -27.00 -9.03 -17.55
C ARG A 119 -27.81 -10.04 -18.37
#